data_AF-A0A6N7D9J8-F1
#
_entry.id   AF-A0A6N7D9J8-F1
#
_cell.length_a   1.000
_cell.length_b   1.000
_cell.length_c   1.000
_cell.angle_alpha   90.00
_cell.angle_beta   90.00
_cell.angle_gamma   90.00
#
_symmetry.space_group_name_H-M   'P 1'
#
loop_
_entity.id
_entity.type
_entity.pdbx_description
1 polymer ?
#
loop_
_entity_poly.entity_id
_entity_poly.type
_entity_poly.pdbx_seq_one_letter_code
_entity_poly.pdbx_strand_id
1 'polypeptide(L)' 'MRYREDQIKYETRDFWVLDVGARGFEVYRTGITHSARCASIGRGPTLGLARAIAEADRRQAALDEGR' A
#
# COMPACT_ATOMS: atom_id res chain seq x y z
N MET A 1 7.24 -14.59 2.77
CA MET A 1 7.97 -13.32 2.54
C MET A 1 7.94 -12.57 3.86
N ARG A 2 9.10 -12.21 4.44
CA ARG A 2 9.17 -11.53 5.75
C ARG A 2 9.55 -10.07 5.49
N TYR A 3 8.62 -9.15 5.73
CA TYR A 3 8.90 -7.71 5.72
C TYR A 3 9.22 -7.25 7.14
N ARG A 4 9.92 -6.12 7.25
CA ARG A 4 10.19 -5.44 8.51
C ARG A 4 9.18 -4.31 8.70
N GLU A 5 8.90 -3.96 9.95
CA GLU A 5 7.95 -2.89 10.28
C GLU A 5 8.40 -1.53 9.71
N ASP A 6 9.71 -1.26 9.67
CA ASP A 6 10.28 -0.03 9.10
C ASP A 6 10.05 0.11 7.57
N GLN A 7 9.64 -0.96 6.90
CA GLN A 7 9.27 -0.94 5.48
C GLN A 7 7.81 -0.54 5.27
N ILE A 8 6.96 -0.59 6.30
CA ILE A 8 5.59 -0.08 6.20
C ILE A 8 5.68 1.44 6.27
N LYS A 9 5.29 2.11 5.18
CA LYS A 9 5.39 3.58 5.07
C LYS A 9 4.07 4.28 5.32
N TYR A 10 2.97 3.55 5.22
CA TYR A 10 1.63 4.08 5.38
C TYR A 10 0.64 2.94 5.63
N GLU A 11 -0.40 3.18 6.43
CA GLU A 11 -1.44 2.22 6.76
C GLU A 11 -2.78 2.94 6.96
N THR A 12 -3.84 2.35 6.44
CA THR A 12 -5.25 2.70 6.66
C THR A 12 -5.94 1.56 7.43
N ARG A 13 -7.27 1.57 7.53
CA ARG A 13 -8.01 0.46 8.15
C ARG A 13 -7.82 -0.86 7.41
N ASP A 14 -7.94 -0.82 6.08
CA ASP A 14 -7.99 -2.01 5.24
C ASP A 14 -6.81 -2.12 4.26
N PHE A 15 -5.90 -1.15 4.24
CA PHE A 15 -4.77 -1.12 3.30
C PHE A 15 -3.47 -0.67 3.94
N TRP A 16 -2.35 -1.07 3.36
CA TRP A 16 -1.02 -0.65 3.80
C TRP A 16 -0.03 -0.60 2.63
N VAL A 17 0.99 0.26 2.77
CA VAL A 17 2.01 0.52 1.76
C VAL A 17 3.36 0.01 2.25
N LEU A 18 3.94 -0.91 1.48
CA LEU A 18 5.24 -1.52 1.72
C LEU A 18 6.31 -0.92 0.80
N ASP A 19 7.42 -0.46 1.37
CA ASP A 19 8.62 -0.09 0.62
C ASP A 19 9.46 -1.33 0.28
N VAL A 20 9.53 -1.63 -1.02
CA VAL A 20 10.31 -2.74 -1.59
C VAL A 20 11.65 -2.27 -2.18
N GLY A 21 12.15 -1.12 -1.70
CA GLY A 21 13.45 -0.54 -2.05
C GLY A 21 13.46 0.03 -3.46
N ALA A 22 14.46 -0.39 -4.25
CA ALA A 22 14.65 0.09 -5.62
C ALA A 22 13.45 -0.24 -6.55
N ARG A 23 12.66 -1.26 -6.21
CA ARG A 23 11.47 -1.66 -6.97
C ARG A 23 10.28 -0.69 -6.80
N GLY A 24 10.32 0.17 -5.79
CA GLY A 24 9.26 1.11 -5.47
C GLY A 24 8.43 0.68 -4.27
N PHE A 25 7.12 0.75 -4.42
CA PHE A 25 6.15 0.57 -3.35
C PHE A 25 5.08 -0.43 -3.78
N GLU A 26 4.62 -1.23 -2.83
CA GLU A 26 3.52 -2.17 -3.02
C GLU A 26 2.38 -1.79 -2.09
N VAL A 27 1.15 -1.82 -2.61
CA VAL A 27 -0.06 -1.57 -1.81
C VAL A 27 -0.72 -2.91 -1.56
N TYR A 28 -1.03 -3.19 -0.31
CA TYR A 28 -1.68 -4.41 0.15
C TYR A 28 -3.02 -4.10 0.78
N ARG A 29 -4.00 -4.98 0.58
CA ARG A 29 -5.26 -5.01 1.33
C ARG A 29 -5.14 -6.00 2.48
N THR A 30 -5.50 -5.58 3.68
CA THR A 30 -5.63 -6.43 4.85
C THR A 30 -6.79 -7.39 4.65
N GLY A 31 -6.53 -8.69 4.80
CA GLY A 31 -7.53 -9.74 4.82
C GLY A 31 -7.47 -10.52 6.13
N ILE A 32 -8.45 -11.40 6.35
CA ILE A 32 -8.58 -12.15 7.62
C ILE A 32 -7.38 -13.07 7.86
N THR A 33 -6.89 -13.75 6.83
CA THR A 33 -5.81 -14.75 6.95
C THR A 33 -4.51 -14.31 6.29
N HIS A 34 -4.59 -13.47 5.27
CA HIS A 34 -3.44 -12.94 4.55
C HIS A 34 -3.79 -11.59 3.94
N SER A 35 -2.76 -10.77 3.75
CA SER A 35 -2.89 -9.56 2.94
C SER A 35 -2.71 -9.89 1.47
N ALA A 36 -3.48 -9.23 0.60
CA ALA A 36 -3.39 -9.40 -0.84
C ALA A 36 -2.79 -8.14 -1.49
N ARG A 37 -1.79 -8.29 -2.38
CA ARG A 37 -1.22 -7.16 -3.09
C ARG A 37 -2.22 -6.63 -4.12
N CYS A 38 -2.51 -5.34 -4.06
CA CYS A 38 -3.51 -4.67 -4.91
C CYS A 38 -2.88 -3.75 -5.96
N ALA A 39 -1.69 -3.21 -5.70
CA ALA A 39 -0.97 -2.37 -6.65
C ALA A 39 0.55 -2.45 -6.44
N SER A 40 1.29 -2.14 -7.50
CA SER A 40 2.74 -1.94 -7.46
C SER A 40 3.06 -0.62 -8.17
N ILE A 41 3.77 0.26 -7.48
CA ILE A 41 4.06 1.61 -7.94
C ILE A 41 5.58 1.78 -7.94
N GLY A 42 6.14 2.03 -9.12
CA GLY A 42 7.57 2.28 -9.28
C GLY A 42 8.01 3.51 -8.48
N ARG A 43 9.23 3.48 -7.95
CA ARG A 43 9.80 4.58 -7.15
C ARG A 43 9.78 5.91 -7.91
N GLY A 44 10.09 5.88 -9.21
CA GLY A 44 10.23 7.06 -10.06
C GLY A 44 11.23 8.07 -9.50
N PRO A 45 11.43 9.22 -10.17
CA PRO A 45 12.37 10.23 -9.70
C PRO A 45 11.94 10.91 -8.38
N THR A 46 10.63 10.99 -8.06
CA THR A 46 10.19 11.79 -6.89
C THR A 46 8.81 11.46 -6.29
N LEU A 47 7.95 10.68 -6.93
CA LEU A 47 6.52 10.59 -6.54
C LEU A 47 6.02 9.19 -6.19
N GLY A 48 6.88 8.16 -6.13
CA GLY A 48 6.46 6.79 -5.91
C GLY A 48 5.67 6.59 -4.60
N LEU A 49 6.16 7.13 -3.48
CA LEU A 49 5.50 6.98 -2.18
C LEU A 49 4.16 7.71 -2.13
N ALA A 50 4.14 8.98 -2.56
CA ALA A 50 2.91 9.79 -2.56
C ALA A 50 1.81 9.15 -3.41
N ARG A 51 2.17 8.56 -4.56
CA ARG A 51 1.23 7.81 -5.40
C ARG A 51 0.73 6.54 -4.73
N ALA A 52 1.58 5.85 -3.97
CA ALA A 52 1.19 4.64 -3.24
C ALA A 52 0.25 4.94 -2.07
N ILE A 53 0.49 6.04 -1.35
CA ILE A 53 -0.42 6.54 -0.32
C ILE A 53 -1.78 6.90 -0.94
N ALA A 54 -1.78 7.70 -2.01
CA ALA A 54 -3.02 8.09 -2.69
C ALA A 54 -3.82 6.87 -3.22
N GLU A 55 -3.15 5.82 -3.68
CA GLU A 55 -3.82 4.58 -4.10
C GLU A 55 -4.42 3.79 -2.92
N ALA A 56 -3.75 3.76 -1.77
CA ALA A 56 -4.30 3.15 -0.55
C ALA A 56 -5.55 3.92 -0.09
N ASP A 57 -5.48 5.25 -0.04
CA ASP A 57 -6.59 6.11 0.37
C ASP A 57 -7.79 6.01 -0.57
N ARG A 58 -7.56 6.06 -1.89
CA ARG A 58 -8.61 5.92 -2.90
C ARG A 58 -9.38 4.61 -2.73
N ARG A 59 -8.69 3.52 -2.42
CA ARG A 59 -9.31 2.21 -2.21
C ARG A 59 -10.03 2.11 -0.87
N GLN A 60 -9.47 2.71 0.18
CA GLN A 60 -10.15 2.80 1.47
C GLN A 60 -11.48 3.56 1.32
N ALA A 61 -11.46 4.72 0.69
CA ALA A 61 -12.66 5.51 0.41
C ALA A 61 -13.72 4.71 -0.38
N ALA A 62 -13.30 3.98 -1.41
CA ALA A 62 -14.22 3.13 -2.18
C ALA A 62 -14.86 1.99 -1.35
N LEU A 63 -14.17 1.48 -0.32
CA LEU A 63 -14.75 0.51 0.61
C LEU A 63 -15.68 1.17 1.64
N ASP A 64 -15.33 2.38 2.09
CA ASP A 64 -16.13 3.14 3.04
C ASP A 64 -17.44 3.64 2.43
N GLU A 65 -17.46 4.01 1.15
CA GLU A 65 -18.67 4.43 0.41
C GLU A 65 -19.62 3.25 0.09
N GLY A 66 -19.10 2.03 0.01
CA GLY A 66 -19.88 0.83 -0.31
C GLY A 66 -20.49 0.12 0.91
N ARG A 67 -20.37 0.70 2.11
CA ARG A 67 -20.78 0.10 3.39
C ARG A 67 -21.97 0.83 3.99
#